data_AF-A0A953ABP3-F1
#
_entry.id   AF-A0A953ABP3-F1
#
_cell.length_a   1.000
_cell.length_b   1.000
_cell.length_c   1.000
_cell.angle_alpha   90.00
_cell.angle_beta   90.00
_cell.angle_gamma   90.00
#
_symmetry.space_group_name_H-M   'P 1'
#
loop_
_entity.id
_entity.type
_entity.pdbx_description
1 polymer ?
#
loop_
_entity_poly.entity_id
_entity_poly.type
_entity_poly.pdbx_seq_one_letter_code
_entity_poly.pdbx_strand_id
1 'polypeptide(L)'
;MPMKALLRSAQAVYRPKLGYSWLLLLILVILMGSLTTACSSMLGGNTPTQHAATTPTPATVALNQLHWCGKPSMLFRDEGASVSPTAATATVTSTTTPSAQGTPTSGPRTLTDWEQVQSLLGFTVYLPPRLPAQSCLVSALGTVHDPIFGGNFSISYLLPDGSAISLSEAPHRNQKSQFQCTASLVTPTAAARSQTKATPTARVSPTPTRTPNQICSGVRGETSIVFSAPGDEQTLKQFFDSLQPNVAWVPLA
;
A
#
# COMPACT_ATOMS: atom_id res chain seq x y z
N MET A 1 -59.13 55.42 -15.57
CA MET A 1 -58.83 55.50 -14.12
C MET A 1 -57.49 54.80 -13.87
N PRO A 2 -56.57 55.41 -13.11
CA PRO A 2 -55.13 55.34 -13.37
C PRO A 2 -54.35 54.48 -12.34
N MET A 3 -53.07 54.31 -12.65
CA MET A 3 -51.93 54.12 -11.73
C MET A 3 -51.80 52.80 -10.97
N LYS A 4 -50.74 52.06 -11.32
CA LYS A 4 -49.62 51.66 -10.43
C LYS A 4 -48.56 50.94 -11.28
N ALA A 5 -47.45 51.63 -11.55
CA ALA A 5 -46.19 51.52 -10.80
C ALA A 5 -45.29 50.41 -11.41
N LEU A 6 -44.31 50.80 -12.23
CA LEU A 6 -42.89 50.96 -11.83
C LEU A 6 -42.19 49.61 -11.59
N LEU A 7 -41.40 49.16 -12.57
CA LEU A 7 -40.12 48.47 -12.33
C LEU A 7 -39.31 48.32 -13.65
N ARG A 8 -38.17 49.02 -13.67
CA ARG A 8 -36.88 48.70 -14.33
C ARG A 8 -36.88 48.55 -15.86
N SER A 9 -36.67 49.60 -16.63
CA SER A 9 -35.38 50.23 -16.97
C SER A 9 -34.20 49.27 -17.31
N ALA A 10 -33.72 49.45 -18.55
CA ALA A 10 -32.38 49.17 -19.08
C ALA A 10 -31.98 47.71 -19.38
N GLN A 11 -32.50 47.16 -20.48
CA GLN A 11 -31.72 46.22 -21.32
C GLN A 11 -30.92 47.01 -22.34
N ALA A 12 -29.78 47.58 -21.91
CA ALA A 12 -28.75 48.08 -22.81
C ALA A 12 -27.70 47.00 -22.99
N VAL A 13 -27.61 46.53 -24.23
CA VAL A 13 -26.64 45.60 -24.82
C VAL A 13 -25.23 45.84 -24.27
N TYR A 14 -24.73 44.92 -23.45
CA TYR A 14 -23.31 44.84 -23.12
C TYR A 14 -22.75 43.55 -23.73
N ARG A 15 -22.20 43.66 -24.94
CA ARG A 15 -21.32 42.63 -25.51
C ARG A 15 -19.95 42.79 -24.86
N PRO A 16 -19.47 41.86 -24.01
CA PRO A 16 -18.13 41.98 -23.47
C PRO A 16 -17.11 41.69 -24.57
N LYS A 17 -16.16 42.61 -24.78
CA LYS A 17 -14.97 42.39 -25.60
C LYS A 17 -14.07 41.36 -24.90
N LEU A 18 -14.31 40.08 -25.21
CA LEU A 18 -13.63 38.90 -24.66
C LEU A 18 -12.08 38.98 -24.76
N GLY A 19 -11.55 39.70 -25.76
CA GLY A 19 -10.10 39.86 -25.93
C GLY A 19 -9.41 40.76 -24.91
N TYR A 20 -10.07 41.80 -24.40
CA TYR A 20 -9.43 42.78 -23.51
C TYR A 20 -9.32 42.25 -22.07
N SER A 21 -10.30 41.47 -21.63
CA SER A 21 -10.30 40.81 -20.33
C SER A 21 -9.23 39.72 -20.22
N TRP A 22 -8.94 39.02 -21.32
CA TRP A 22 -7.88 38.00 -21.35
C TRP A 22 -6.49 38.65 -21.33
N LEU A 23 -6.28 39.72 -22.11
CA LEU A 23 -5.03 40.49 -22.08
C LEU A 23 -4.71 41.05 -20.69
N LEU A 24 -5.71 41.58 -19.98
CA LEU A 24 -5.53 42.04 -18.59
C LEU A 24 -5.15 40.91 -17.62
N LEU A 25 -5.74 39.72 -17.77
CA LEU A 25 -5.42 38.56 -16.94
C LEU A 25 -3.98 38.06 -17.18
N LEU A 26 -3.53 38.03 -18.44
CA LEU A 26 -2.15 37.65 -18.77
C LEU A 26 -1.13 38.65 -18.23
N ILE A 27 -1.41 39.96 -18.33
CA ILE A 27 -0.53 41.00 -17.78
C ILE A 27 -0.44 40.87 -16.24
N LEU A 28 -1.55 40.57 -15.56
CA LEU A 28 -1.57 40.38 -14.11
C LEU A 28 -0.73 39.16 -13.68
N VAL A 29 -0.80 38.06 -14.43
CA VAL A 29 0.00 36.84 -14.15
C VAL A 29 1.50 37.10 -14.33
N ILE A 30 1.89 37.87 -15.35
CA ILE A 30 3.29 38.21 -15.60
C ILE A 30 3.84 39.17 -14.53
N LEU A 31 3.03 40.14 -14.06
CA LEU A 31 3.41 41.03 -12.96
C LEU A 31 3.57 40.30 -11.63
N MET A 32 2.72 39.31 -11.33
CA MET A 32 2.85 38.52 -10.10
C MET A 32 4.03 37.53 -10.15
N GLY A 33 4.41 37.05 -11.34
CA GLY A 33 5.56 36.15 -11.51
C GLY A 33 6.93 36.83 -11.35
N SER A 34 7.01 38.16 -11.51
CA SER A 34 8.27 38.90 -11.41
C SER A 34 8.63 39.34 -9.97
N LEU A 35 7.71 39.23 -9.01
CA LEU A 35 7.96 39.59 -7.60
C LEU A 35 8.54 38.47 -6.72
N THR A 36 8.69 37.23 -7.22
CA THR A 36 9.16 36.10 -6.40
C THR A 36 10.61 35.68 -6.65
N THR A 37 11.38 36.39 -7.48
CA THR A 37 12.76 35.98 -7.84
C THR A 37 13.86 37.00 -7.48
N ALA A 38 13.59 37.93 -6.57
CA ALA A 38 14.59 38.92 -6.15
C ALA A 38 14.50 39.25 -4.65
N CYS A 39 14.65 38.25 -3.78
CA CYS A 39 14.90 38.47 -2.35
C CYS A 39 15.51 37.21 -1.71
N SER A 40 16.73 36.82 -2.09
CA SER A 40 17.58 35.93 -1.28
C SER A 40 19.06 36.05 -1.68
N SER A 41 19.60 37.26 -1.67
CA SER A 41 21.05 37.46 -1.72
C SER A 41 21.42 38.84 -1.21
N MET A 42 21.36 39.04 0.11
CA MET A 42 22.25 39.95 0.84
C MET A 42 21.97 39.88 2.34
N LEU A 43 22.77 39.12 3.09
CA LEU A 43 23.11 39.40 4.48
C LEU A 43 24.32 38.54 4.86
N GLY A 44 25.51 39.13 4.72
CA GLY A 44 26.72 38.67 5.37
C GLY A 44 26.71 39.09 6.84
N GLY A 45 27.07 38.17 7.72
CA GLY A 45 27.25 38.43 9.16
C GLY A 45 27.83 37.21 9.86
N ASN A 46 29.13 37.26 10.16
CA ASN A 46 29.89 36.24 10.86
C ASN A 46 29.27 35.90 12.24
N THR A 47 28.77 34.68 12.39
CA THR A 47 28.68 33.97 13.68
C THR A 47 28.85 32.46 13.41
N PRO A 48 29.51 31.70 14.30
CA PRO A 48 29.78 30.29 14.08
C PRO A 48 28.47 29.50 14.21
N THR A 49 27.82 29.25 13.08
CA THR A 49 26.67 28.35 13.00
C THR A 49 27.14 26.94 13.32
N GLN A 50 26.74 26.47 14.50
CA GLN A 50 26.62 25.06 14.82
C GLN A 50 26.02 24.34 13.61
N HIS A 51 26.69 23.30 13.15
CA HIS A 51 26.14 22.37 12.18
C HIS A 51 24.78 21.92 12.70
N ALA A 52 23.71 22.40 12.05
CA ALA A 52 22.43 21.73 12.13
C ALA A 52 22.70 20.32 11.61
N ALA A 53 22.66 19.35 12.52
CA ALA A 53 22.76 17.94 12.17
C ALA A 53 21.65 17.66 11.17
N THR A 54 22.01 17.53 9.90
CA THR A 54 21.17 16.93 8.89
C THR A 54 20.92 15.51 9.36
N THR A 55 19.78 15.28 10.00
CA THR A 55 19.29 13.94 10.29
C THR A 55 19.31 13.18 8.97
N PRO A 56 20.13 12.14 8.82
CA PRO A 56 20.21 11.41 7.56
C PRO A 56 18.83 10.80 7.30
N THR A 57 18.21 11.17 6.18
CA THR A 57 17.00 10.49 5.71
C THR A 57 17.32 9.00 5.61
N PRO A 58 16.58 8.11 6.30
CA PRO A 58 16.85 6.69 6.24
C PRO A 58 16.79 6.24 4.78
N ALA A 59 17.83 5.55 4.33
CA ALA A 59 17.89 5.02 2.97
C ALA A 59 16.67 4.12 2.72
N THR A 60 16.11 4.17 1.51
CA THR A 60 14.99 3.32 1.09
C THR A 60 15.39 2.44 -0.09
N VAL A 61 14.81 1.26 -0.19
CA VAL A 61 15.13 0.21 -1.16
C VAL A 61 13.84 -0.26 -1.83
N ALA A 62 13.90 -0.58 -3.13
CA ALA A 62 12.75 -1.13 -3.88
C ALA A 62 12.40 -2.55 -3.40
N LEU A 63 11.13 -2.97 -3.50
CA LEU A 63 10.70 -4.24 -2.92
C LEU A 63 11.39 -5.46 -3.54
N ASN A 64 11.60 -5.48 -4.86
CA ASN A 64 12.35 -6.54 -5.56
C ASN A 64 13.84 -6.61 -5.21
N GLN A 65 14.39 -5.62 -4.51
CA GLN A 65 15.77 -5.60 -4.01
C GLN A 65 15.85 -6.04 -2.53
N LEU A 66 14.71 -6.34 -1.89
CA LEU A 66 14.69 -6.87 -0.54
C LEU A 66 15.15 -8.33 -0.55
N HIS A 67 15.77 -8.76 0.55
CA HIS A 67 16.06 -10.16 0.79
C HIS A 67 14.93 -10.80 1.61
N TRP A 68 14.88 -12.12 1.63
CA TRP A 68 14.03 -12.85 2.55
C TRP A 68 14.61 -12.82 3.97
N CYS A 69 13.79 -12.59 4.99
CA CYS A 69 14.25 -12.63 6.39
C CYS A 69 14.73 -14.03 6.81
N GLY A 70 14.36 -15.06 6.05
CA GLY A 70 14.70 -16.45 6.31
C GLY A 70 14.48 -17.29 5.04
N LYS A 71 13.94 -18.50 5.20
CA LYS A 71 13.59 -19.34 4.05
C LYS A 71 12.50 -18.64 3.21
N PRO A 72 12.67 -18.56 1.87
CA PRO A 72 11.65 -18.01 1.00
C PRO A 72 10.29 -18.69 1.22
N SER A 73 9.27 -17.87 1.46
CA SER A 73 7.90 -18.30 1.72
C SER A 73 6.96 -17.59 0.76
N MET A 74 6.81 -18.17 -0.42
CA MET A 74 5.88 -17.73 -1.46
C MET A 74 4.96 -18.90 -1.78
N LEU A 75 3.71 -18.84 -1.32
CA LEU A 75 2.76 -19.95 -1.46
C LEU A 75 1.35 -19.45 -1.72
N PHE A 76 0.83 -19.79 -2.89
CA PHE A 76 -0.53 -19.46 -3.29
C PHE A 76 -1.31 -20.73 -3.56
N ARG A 77 -2.59 -20.75 -3.23
CA ARG A 77 -3.45 -21.91 -3.45
C ARG A 77 -4.54 -21.58 -4.45
N ASP A 78 -4.61 -22.35 -5.52
CA ASP A 78 -5.67 -22.24 -6.51
C ASP A 78 -6.75 -23.27 -6.21
N GLU A 79 -7.90 -22.81 -5.75
CA GLU A 79 -9.03 -23.66 -5.33
C GLU A 79 -9.94 -24.04 -6.52
N GLY A 80 -9.76 -23.41 -7.68
CA GLY A 80 -10.60 -23.61 -8.88
C GLY A 80 -9.94 -24.40 -10.00
N ALA A 81 -8.69 -24.85 -9.81
CA ALA A 81 -7.94 -25.52 -10.86
C ALA A 81 -8.53 -26.88 -11.25
N SER A 82 -8.76 -27.07 -12.54
CA SER A 82 -8.84 -28.42 -13.12
C SER A 82 -7.42 -28.97 -13.21
N VAL A 83 -7.09 -30.08 -12.53
CA VAL A 83 -5.78 -30.72 -12.74
C VAL A 83 -5.75 -31.31 -14.15
N SER A 84 -4.95 -30.70 -15.01
CA SER A 84 -4.51 -31.36 -16.24
C SER A 84 -3.42 -32.37 -15.85
N PRO A 85 -3.57 -33.67 -16.13
CA PRO A 85 -2.51 -34.62 -15.83
C PRO A 85 -1.28 -34.26 -16.67
N THR A 86 -0.20 -33.88 -16.00
CA THR A 86 1.12 -33.79 -16.63
C THR A 86 1.49 -35.21 -17.03
N ALA A 87 1.47 -35.49 -18.34
CA ALA A 87 1.85 -36.78 -18.88
C ALA A 87 3.32 -37.05 -18.53
N ALA A 88 3.56 -37.94 -17.58
CA ALA A 88 4.86 -38.57 -17.41
C ALA A 88 5.20 -39.28 -18.73
N THR A 89 6.36 -38.93 -19.30
CA THR A 89 6.88 -39.56 -20.51
C THR A 89 7.16 -41.04 -20.22
N ALA A 90 6.19 -41.90 -20.55
CA ALA A 90 6.39 -43.32 -20.71
C ALA A 90 6.33 -43.64 -22.21
N THR A 91 7.50 -43.94 -22.78
CA THR A 91 7.66 -44.54 -24.10
C THR A 91 6.95 -45.91 -24.11
N VAL A 92 5.84 -46.10 -24.84
CA VAL A 92 5.45 -47.38 -25.49
C VAL A 92 4.39 -47.14 -26.59
N THR A 93 4.73 -47.66 -27.78
CA THR A 93 3.96 -48.29 -28.86
C THR A 93 2.46 -48.01 -29.06
N SER A 94 2.14 -47.60 -30.29
CA SER A 94 0.82 -47.33 -30.86
C SER A 94 -0.15 -48.52 -30.76
N THR A 95 -1.31 -48.31 -30.15
CA THR A 95 -2.54 -49.09 -30.42
C THR A 95 -3.74 -48.16 -30.24
N THR A 96 -4.51 -48.01 -31.31
CA THR A 96 -5.71 -47.18 -31.41
C THR A 96 -6.88 -47.79 -30.64
N THR A 97 -7.35 -47.12 -29.58
CA THR A 97 -8.64 -47.37 -28.91
C THR A 97 -9.17 -46.06 -28.32
N PRO A 98 -10.49 -45.87 -28.20
CA PRO A 98 -11.12 -44.54 -28.12
C PRO A 98 -10.84 -43.82 -26.81
N SER A 99 -10.68 -42.50 -26.94
CA SER A 99 -10.47 -41.52 -25.89
C SER A 99 -11.42 -41.71 -24.71
N ALA A 100 -10.90 -42.24 -23.60
CA ALA A 100 -11.51 -42.03 -22.30
C ALA A 100 -11.36 -40.54 -21.98
N GLN A 101 -12.47 -39.80 -22.10
CA GLN A 101 -12.61 -38.44 -21.62
C GLN A 101 -12.36 -38.47 -20.11
N GLY A 102 -11.10 -38.26 -19.71
CA GLY A 102 -10.72 -38.09 -18.33
C GLY A 102 -11.51 -36.92 -17.77
N THR A 103 -12.39 -37.19 -16.81
CA THR A 103 -13.05 -36.15 -16.03
C THR A 103 -11.94 -35.27 -15.43
N PRO A 104 -11.91 -33.95 -15.68
CA PRO A 104 -10.99 -33.09 -14.95
C PRO A 104 -11.34 -33.25 -13.48
N THR A 105 -10.44 -33.87 -12.72
CA THR A 105 -10.57 -33.82 -11.27
C THR A 105 -10.29 -32.36 -10.93
N SER A 106 -11.28 -31.60 -10.51
CA SER A 106 -11.05 -30.23 -10.01
C SER A 106 -10.47 -30.37 -8.61
N GLY A 107 -9.23 -29.96 -8.42
CA GLY A 107 -8.52 -30.18 -7.16
C GLY A 107 -7.61 -28.99 -6.86
N PRO A 108 -7.46 -28.62 -5.58
CA PRO A 108 -6.62 -27.49 -5.21
C PRO A 108 -5.17 -27.73 -5.62
N ARG A 109 -4.54 -26.73 -6.23
CA ARG A 109 -3.10 -26.76 -6.58
C ARG A 109 -2.34 -25.65 -5.87
N THR A 110 -1.04 -25.87 -5.64
CA THR A 110 -0.14 -24.85 -5.11
C THR A 110 0.59 -24.15 -6.24
N LEU A 111 0.60 -22.81 -6.21
CA LEU A 111 1.33 -21.94 -7.12
C LEU A 111 2.45 -21.22 -6.34
N THR A 112 3.61 -21.12 -6.96
CA THR A 112 4.81 -20.46 -6.38
C THR A 112 5.38 -19.38 -7.30
N ASP A 113 4.84 -19.24 -8.51
CA ASP A 113 5.23 -18.24 -9.50
C ASP A 113 4.26 -17.06 -9.44
N TRP A 114 4.82 -15.88 -9.17
CA TRP A 114 4.02 -14.65 -9.04
C TRP A 114 3.34 -14.25 -10.35
N GLU A 115 4.00 -14.41 -11.50
CA GLU A 115 3.42 -14.01 -12.79
C GLU A 115 2.14 -14.81 -13.09
N GLN A 116 2.15 -16.11 -12.76
CA GLN A 116 0.96 -16.95 -12.85
C GLN A 116 -0.12 -16.48 -11.89
N VAL A 117 0.23 -16.24 -10.63
CA VAL A 117 -0.73 -15.84 -9.59
C VAL A 117 -1.37 -14.49 -9.90
N GLN A 118 -0.56 -13.51 -10.32
CA GLN A 118 -1.03 -12.16 -10.65
C GLN A 118 -2.12 -12.17 -11.71
N SER A 119 -2.00 -13.04 -12.72
CA SER A 119 -3.03 -13.20 -13.76
C SER A 119 -4.33 -13.86 -13.28
N LEU A 120 -4.29 -14.61 -12.17
CA LEU A 120 -5.40 -15.40 -11.64
C LEU A 120 -6.10 -14.76 -10.42
N LEU A 121 -5.52 -13.72 -9.82
CA LEU A 121 -6.07 -13.07 -8.62
C LEU A 121 -7.45 -12.43 -8.87
N GLY A 122 -7.67 -11.88 -10.06
CA GLY A 122 -8.91 -11.18 -10.41
C GLY A 122 -9.06 -9.79 -9.75
N PHE A 123 -8.00 -9.23 -9.18
CA PHE A 123 -7.93 -7.84 -8.68
C PHE A 123 -6.50 -7.30 -8.77
N THR A 124 -6.34 -5.99 -8.53
CA THR A 124 -5.05 -5.30 -8.61
C THR A 124 -4.40 -5.21 -7.24
N VAL A 125 -3.18 -5.74 -7.09
CA VAL A 125 -2.42 -5.64 -5.85
C VAL A 125 -1.71 -4.29 -5.72
N TYR A 126 -1.78 -3.67 -4.54
CA TYR A 126 -1.24 -2.35 -4.21
C TYR A 126 -0.17 -2.43 -3.11
N LEU A 127 1.08 -2.20 -3.48
CA LEU A 127 2.22 -2.34 -2.57
C LEU A 127 2.96 -1.02 -2.36
N PRO A 128 3.69 -0.85 -1.24
CA PRO A 128 4.60 0.27 -1.11
C PRO A 128 5.68 0.18 -2.21
N PRO A 129 6.06 1.27 -2.88
CA PRO A 129 7.08 1.21 -3.93
C PRO A 129 8.48 0.97 -3.35
N ARG A 130 8.70 1.37 -2.08
CA ARG A 130 9.97 1.25 -1.37
C ARG A 130 9.73 1.01 0.11
N LEU A 131 10.68 0.35 0.76
CA LEU A 131 10.74 0.18 2.22
C LEU A 131 12.10 0.69 2.75
N PRO A 132 12.22 0.96 4.06
CA PRO A 132 13.52 1.29 4.66
C PRO A 132 14.58 0.25 4.31
N ALA A 133 15.82 0.70 4.09
CA ALA A 133 16.96 -0.20 3.91
C ALA A 133 17.09 -1.13 5.12
N GLN A 134 17.55 -2.37 4.91
CA GLN A 134 17.58 -3.46 5.90
C GLN A 134 16.20 -4.04 6.26
N SER A 135 15.12 -3.63 5.60
CA SER A 135 13.88 -4.40 5.66
C SER A 135 14.06 -5.73 4.92
N CYS A 136 13.28 -6.74 5.30
CA CYS A 136 13.27 -8.04 4.64
C CYS A 136 11.85 -8.57 4.46
N LEU A 137 11.66 -9.37 3.42
CA LEU A 137 10.40 -10.03 3.12
C LEU A 137 10.25 -11.28 3.98
N VAL A 138 9.14 -11.40 4.70
CA VAL A 138 8.85 -12.55 5.58
C VAL A 138 8.06 -13.62 4.83
N SER A 139 6.98 -13.22 4.16
CA SER A 139 6.08 -14.14 3.46
C SER A 139 5.23 -13.41 2.42
N ALA A 140 4.89 -14.13 1.35
CA ALA A 140 3.84 -13.77 0.41
C ALA A 140 2.92 -14.97 0.19
N LEU A 141 1.65 -14.82 0.51
CA LEU A 141 0.67 -15.90 0.58
C LEU A 141 -0.63 -15.46 -0.09
N GLY A 142 -1.46 -16.42 -0.50
CA GLY A 142 -2.81 -16.09 -0.95
C GLY A 142 -3.56 -17.26 -1.56
N THR A 143 -4.74 -16.96 -2.04
CA THR A 143 -5.61 -17.89 -2.76
C THR A 143 -6.06 -17.27 -4.07
N VAL A 144 -6.28 -18.12 -5.07
CA VAL A 144 -6.92 -17.73 -6.34
C VAL A 144 -8.11 -18.65 -6.58
N HIS A 145 -9.12 -18.13 -7.26
CA HIS A 145 -10.38 -18.83 -7.56
C HIS A 145 -11.11 -19.45 -6.36
N ASP A 146 -11.03 -18.86 -5.16
CA ASP A 146 -11.90 -19.29 -4.06
C ASP A 146 -13.37 -19.03 -4.48
N PRO A 147 -14.24 -20.05 -4.49
CA PRO A 147 -15.62 -19.92 -4.98
C PRO A 147 -16.48 -19.01 -4.10
N ILE A 148 -16.10 -18.78 -2.85
CA ILE A 148 -16.83 -17.96 -1.89
C ILE A 148 -16.23 -16.55 -1.86
N PHE A 149 -14.92 -16.45 -1.63
CA PHE A 149 -14.24 -15.19 -1.34
C PHE A 149 -13.50 -14.59 -2.53
N GLY A 150 -13.26 -15.35 -3.61
CA GLY A 150 -12.45 -14.94 -4.74
C GLY A 150 -10.95 -15.00 -4.43
N GLY A 151 -10.13 -14.24 -5.18
CA GLY A 151 -8.70 -14.16 -4.88
C GLY A 151 -8.42 -13.41 -3.57
N ASN A 152 -7.34 -13.77 -2.89
CA ASN A 152 -6.73 -12.92 -1.87
C ASN A 152 -5.21 -12.93 -1.99
N PHE A 153 -4.59 -11.89 -1.45
CA PHE A 153 -3.15 -11.73 -1.42
C PHE A 153 -2.74 -11.18 -0.07
N SER A 154 -1.66 -11.71 0.51
CA SER A 154 -1.11 -11.23 1.77
C SER A 154 0.40 -11.21 1.70
N ILE A 155 1.00 -10.13 2.19
CA ILE A 155 2.45 -9.95 2.19
C ILE A 155 2.92 -9.30 3.48
N SER A 156 4.03 -9.78 4.03
CA SER A 156 4.54 -9.32 5.32
C SER A 156 6.04 -9.01 5.25
N TYR A 157 6.43 -7.92 5.89
CA TYR A 157 7.80 -7.41 5.95
C TYR A 157 8.24 -7.22 7.39
N LEU A 158 9.52 -7.45 7.67
CA LEU A 158 10.16 -7.06 8.92
C LEU A 158 11.01 -5.80 8.65
N LEU A 159 10.86 -4.80 9.51
CA LEU A 159 11.54 -3.51 9.42
C LEU A 159 12.83 -3.52 10.26
N PRO A 160 13.75 -2.57 10.04
CA PRO A 160 15.04 -2.54 10.74
C PRO A 160 14.94 -2.37 12.25
N ASP A 161 13.85 -1.78 12.74
CA ASP A 161 13.55 -1.59 14.16
C ASP A 161 12.91 -2.83 14.81
N GLY A 162 12.76 -3.93 14.05
CA GLY A 162 12.10 -5.16 14.49
C GLY A 162 10.57 -5.07 14.50
N SER A 163 10.00 -3.96 14.02
CA SER A 163 8.57 -3.87 13.76
C SER A 163 8.20 -4.61 12.46
N ALA A 164 6.92 -4.84 12.24
CA ALA A 164 6.44 -5.56 11.06
C ALA A 164 5.30 -4.80 10.38
N ILE A 165 5.30 -4.85 9.05
CA ILE A 165 4.19 -4.41 8.21
C ILE A 165 3.60 -5.66 7.57
N SER A 166 2.29 -5.85 7.69
CA SER A 166 1.57 -6.90 6.97
C SER A 166 0.42 -6.28 6.20
N LEU A 167 0.30 -6.60 4.90
CA LEU A 167 -0.81 -6.21 4.04
C LEU A 167 -1.61 -7.45 3.67
N SER A 168 -2.93 -7.32 3.63
CA SER A 168 -3.89 -8.30 3.17
C SER A 168 -4.87 -7.61 2.21
N GLU A 169 -5.01 -8.16 1.03
CA GLU A 169 -5.73 -7.55 -0.09
C GLU A 169 -6.71 -8.55 -0.70
N ALA A 170 -7.88 -8.04 -1.09
CA ALA A 170 -8.94 -8.83 -1.70
C ALA A 170 -9.85 -7.96 -2.59
N PRO A 171 -10.61 -8.55 -3.53
CA PRO A 171 -11.59 -7.82 -4.32
C PRO A 171 -12.60 -7.09 -3.44
N HIS A 172 -12.89 -5.84 -3.80
CA HIS A 172 -13.89 -5.04 -3.10
C HIS A 172 -15.31 -5.49 -3.49
N ARG A 173 -16.18 -5.77 -2.50
CA ARG A 173 -17.50 -6.40 -2.71
C ARG A 173 -18.71 -5.56 -2.29
N ASN A 174 -18.64 -4.22 -2.32
CA ASN A 174 -19.76 -3.27 -2.07
C ASN A 174 -19.90 -2.65 -0.67
N GLN A 175 -18.83 -2.14 -0.07
CA GLN A 175 -18.94 -1.21 1.05
C GLN A 175 -18.14 0.05 0.77
N LYS A 176 -18.73 1.25 0.88
CA LYS A 176 -17.94 2.49 0.88
C LYS A 176 -17.04 2.49 2.13
N SER A 177 -15.85 1.91 2.01
CA SER A 177 -14.87 1.87 3.09
C SER A 177 -13.98 3.10 2.96
N GLN A 178 -14.27 4.09 3.80
CA GLN A 178 -13.31 5.14 4.09
C GLN A 178 -12.12 4.54 4.84
N PHE A 179 -10.95 5.15 4.69
CA PHE A 179 -9.76 4.77 5.44
C PHE A 179 -10.04 4.89 6.95
N GLN A 180 -9.76 3.83 7.71
CA GLN A 180 -9.94 3.79 9.16
C GLN A 180 -8.84 2.97 9.80
N CYS A 181 -8.38 3.40 10.97
CA CYS A 181 -7.42 2.66 11.79
C CYS A 181 -7.99 2.34 13.16
N THR A 182 -7.62 1.18 13.69
CA THR A 182 -7.91 0.76 15.06
C THR A 182 -6.62 0.36 15.74
N ALA A 183 -6.38 0.87 16.94
CA ALA A 183 -5.22 0.47 17.72
C ALA A 183 -5.34 -1.00 18.11
N SER A 184 -4.33 -1.81 17.80
CA SER A 184 -4.22 -3.14 18.38
C SER A 184 -3.76 -2.98 19.83
N LEU A 185 -4.68 -3.20 20.77
CA LEU A 185 -4.33 -3.34 22.18
C LEU A 185 -3.53 -4.63 22.34
N VAL A 186 -2.21 -4.54 22.18
CA VAL A 186 -1.32 -5.58 22.69
C VAL A 186 -1.27 -5.36 24.20
N THR A 187 -2.22 -5.94 24.92
CA THR A 187 -2.09 -6.10 26.37
C THR A 187 -0.82 -6.91 26.58
N PRO A 188 0.23 -6.40 27.25
CA PRO A 188 1.33 -7.24 27.63
C PRO A 188 0.73 -8.34 28.50
N THR A 189 0.72 -9.57 28.00
CA THR A 189 0.30 -10.73 28.78
C THR A 189 1.33 -10.89 29.89
N ALA A 190 1.08 -10.24 31.02
CA ALA A 190 1.71 -10.57 32.29
C ALA A 190 1.14 -11.93 32.73
N ALA A 191 1.53 -13.00 32.06
CA ALA A 191 1.45 -14.35 32.58
C ALA A 191 2.77 -14.69 33.29
N ALA A 192 3.12 -13.90 34.29
CA ALA A 192 4.02 -14.37 35.34
C ALA A 192 3.15 -15.10 36.36
N ARG A 193 3.27 -16.43 36.36
CA ARG A 193 2.78 -17.33 37.40
C ARG A 193 2.92 -16.69 38.78
N SER A 194 1.83 -16.71 39.56
CA SER A 194 1.92 -16.64 41.00
C SER A 194 2.84 -17.77 41.48
N GLN A 195 4.05 -17.42 41.94
CA GLN A 195 4.70 -18.10 43.06
C GLN A 195 5.99 -17.36 43.49
N THR A 196 5.94 -16.94 44.76
CA THR A 196 7.05 -16.85 45.72
C THR A 196 7.98 -15.62 45.67
N LYS A 197 7.72 -14.72 46.63
CA LYS A 197 8.62 -13.83 47.36
C LYS A 197 10.13 -14.07 47.12
N ALA A 198 10.74 -13.25 46.29
CA ALA A 198 12.14 -12.84 46.43
C ALA A 198 12.36 -11.52 45.67
N THR A 199 12.88 -10.51 46.37
CA THR A 199 13.40 -9.28 45.76
C THR A 199 14.64 -9.62 44.93
N PRO A 200 14.77 -9.08 43.71
CA PRO A 200 16.06 -8.54 43.32
C PRO A 200 15.94 -7.18 42.63
N THR A 201 16.77 -6.26 43.10
CA THR A 201 17.12 -4.99 42.45
C THR A 201 17.65 -5.28 41.05
N ALA A 202 16.82 -5.13 40.02
CA ALA A 202 17.25 -5.17 38.63
C ALA A 202 17.03 -3.80 37.98
N ARG A 203 18.15 -3.22 37.56
CA ARG A 203 18.27 -1.95 36.84
C ARG A 203 17.36 -2.01 35.61
N VAL A 204 16.31 -1.20 35.58
CA VAL A 204 15.43 -1.01 34.42
C VAL A 204 16.29 -0.40 33.32
N SER A 205 16.74 -1.24 32.39
CA SER A 205 17.21 -0.78 31.08
C SER A 205 15.99 -0.20 30.36
N PRO A 206 16.05 1.00 29.76
CA PRO A 206 14.91 1.56 29.06
C PRO A 206 14.62 0.69 27.83
N THR A 207 13.59 -0.15 27.92
CA THR A 207 12.98 -0.77 26.76
C THR A 207 12.55 0.38 25.84
N PRO A 208 12.94 0.38 24.55
CA PRO A 208 12.53 1.44 23.64
C PRO A 208 11.00 1.47 23.61
N THR A 209 10.44 2.67 23.77
CA THR A 209 9.01 2.94 23.65
C THR A 209 8.54 2.43 22.28
N ARG A 210 8.00 1.21 22.22
CA ARG A 210 7.55 0.61 20.97
C ARG A 210 6.25 1.30 20.56
N THR A 211 6.27 1.96 19.41
CA THR A 211 5.07 2.57 18.83
C THR A 211 3.99 1.49 18.69
N PRO A 212 2.75 1.73 19.14
CA PRO A 212 1.70 0.72 19.07
C PRO A 212 1.40 0.36 17.61
N ASN A 213 1.16 -0.92 17.35
CA ASN A 213 0.66 -1.38 16.06
C ASN A 213 -0.82 -0.96 15.91
N GLN A 214 -1.17 -0.47 14.74
CA GLN A 214 -2.57 -0.26 14.35
C GLN A 214 -2.94 -1.20 13.22
N ILE A 215 -4.22 -1.57 13.16
CA ILE A 215 -4.83 -2.26 12.03
C ILE A 215 -5.65 -1.21 11.29
N CYS A 216 -5.28 -0.96 10.04
CA CYS A 216 -5.93 -0.01 9.17
C CYS A 216 -6.60 -0.73 7.99
N SER A 217 -7.73 -0.20 7.54
CA SER A 217 -8.44 -0.70 6.37
C SER A 217 -8.84 0.44 5.45
N GLY A 218 -8.92 0.16 4.15
CA GLY A 218 -9.33 1.12 3.14
C GLY A 218 -9.49 0.47 1.77
N VAL A 219 -9.94 1.24 0.79
CA VAL A 219 -10.14 0.77 -0.58
C VAL A 219 -9.32 1.61 -1.56
N ARG A 220 -8.63 0.94 -2.49
CA ARG A 220 -7.91 1.54 -3.63
C ARG A 220 -8.40 0.87 -4.91
N GLY A 221 -8.97 1.67 -5.82
CA GLY A 221 -9.64 1.13 -7.01
C GLY A 221 -10.72 0.11 -6.61
N GLU A 222 -10.61 -1.11 -7.12
CA GLU A 222 -11.50 -2.24 -6.82
C GLU A 222 -10.93 -3.19 -5.76
N THR A 223 -9.92 -2.75 -4.99
CA THR A 223 -9.21 -3.60 -4.01
C THR A 223 -9.39 -3.09 -2.59
N SER A 224 -9.88 -3.97 -1.72
CA SER A 224 -9.91 -3.76 -0.28
C SER A 224 -8.57 -4.15 0.31
N ILE A 225 -7.95 -3.24 1.05
CA ILE A 225 -6.65 -3.42 1.67
C ILE A 225 -6.82 -3.29 3.18
N VAL A 226 -6.36 -4.29 3.91
CA VAL A 226 -6.22 -4.29 5.36
C VAL A 226 -4.75 -4.45 5.67
N PHE A 227 -4.17 -3.58 6.49
CA PHE A 227 -2.78 -3.70 6.87
C PHE A 227 -2.56 -3.41 8.35
N SER A 228 -1.54 -4.05 8.91
CA SER A 228 -1.06 -3.79 10.27
C SER A 228 0.34 -3.21 10.23
N ALA A 229 0.57 -2.11 10.92
CA ALA A 229 1.88 -1.44 10.98
C ALA A 229 2.00 -0.59 12.27
N PRO A 230 3.23 -0.34 12.76
CA PRO A 230 3.44 0.64 13.83
C PRO A 230 3.22 2.07 13.31
N GLY A 231 2.58 2.91 14.11
CA GLY A 231 2.44 4.33 13.77
C GLY A 231 1.18 4.97 14.31
N ASP A 232 1.06 6.28 14.10
CA ASP A 232 -0.20 7.02 14.24
C ASP A 232 -1.04 6.94 12.95
N GLU A 233 -2.32 7.25 13.05
CA GLU A 233 -3.27 7.16 11.93
C GLU A 233 -2.86 8.03 10.72
N GLN A 234 -2.26 9.19 10.95
CA GLN A 234 -1.87 10.11 9.89
C GLN A 234 -0.70 9.53 9.07
N THR A 235 0.31 9.01 9.75
CA THR A 235 1.45 8.34 9.12
C THR A 235 1.00 7.09 8.35
N LEU A 236 0.09 6.31 8.92
CA LEU A 236 -0.44 5.11 8.28
C LEU A 236 -1.35 5.44 7.09
N LYS A 237 -2.06 6.58 7.14
CA LYS A 237 -2.81 7.08 5.99
C LYS A 237 -1.87 7.48 4.85
N GLN A 238 -0.76 8.16 5.14
CA GLN A 238 0.24 8.50 4.12
C GLN A 238 0.85 7.23 3.51
N PHE A 239 1.14 6.22 4.32
CA PHE A 239 1.58 4.91 3.84
C PHE A 239 0.56 4.30 2.87
N PHE A 240 -0.72 4.26 3.26
CA PHE A 240 -1.81 3.76 2.42
C PHE A 240 -1.96 4.55 1.10
N ASP A 241 -1.89 5.88 1.17
CA ASP A 241 -2.00 6.75 -0.01
C ASP A 241 -0.83 6.56 -1.00
N SER A 242 0.33 6.15 -0.48
CA SER A 242 1.56 5.89 -1.25
C SER A 242 1.59 4.54 -1.98
N LEU A 243 0.66 3.62 -1.69
CA LEU A 243 0.63 2.29 -2.29
C LEU A 243 0.38 2.38 -3.80
N GLN A 244 1.18 1.67 -4.59
CA GLN A 244 1.12 1.69 -6.05
C GLN A 244 0.72 0.33 -6.60
N PRO A 245 -0.06 0.30 -7.71
CA PRO A 245 -0.28 -0.94 -8.44
C PRO A 245 0.99 -1.36 -9.19
N ASN A 246 1.08 -2.63 -9.56
CA ASN A 246 2.14 -3.17 -10.43
C ASN A 246 3.58 -2.94 -9.92
N VAL A 247 3.78 -2.90 -8.61
CA VAL A 247 5.11 -2.80 -8.02
C VAL A 247 5.81 -4.16 -8.14
N ALA A 248 6.99 -4.17 -8.74
CA ALA A 248 7.87 -5.34 -8.75
C ALA A 248 8.35 -5.62 -7.33
N TRP A 249 7.86 -6.71 -6.73
CA TRP A 249 8.12 -7.03 -5.32
C TRP A 249 8.85 -8.34 -5.09
N VAL A 250 8.83 -9.26 -6.05
CA VAL A 250 9.53 -10.54 -5.95
C VAL A 250 11.04 -10.27 -5.88
N PRO A 251 11.73 -10.70 -4.80
CA PRO A 251 13.18 -10.56 -4.70
C PRO A 251 13.90 -11.16 -5.90
N LEU A 252 14.84 -10.40 -6.48
CA LEU A 252 15.76 -10.91 -7.49
C LEU A 252 16.66 -11.98 -6.83
N ALA A 253 16.77 -13.14 -7.48
CA ALA A 253 17.60 -14.26 -7.04
C ALA A 253 19.10 -13.94 -7.08
#